data_AF-A0A2P2MMD7-F1
#
_entry.id   AF-A0A2P2MMD7-F1
#
_cell.length_a   1.000
_cell.length_b   1.000
_cell.length_c   1.000
_cell.angle_alpha   90.00
_cell.angle_beta   90.00
_cell.angle_gamma   90.00
#
_symmetry.space_group_name_H-M   'P 1'
#
loop_
_entity.id
_entity.type
_entity.pdbx_description
1 polymer ?
#
loop_
_entity_poly.entity_id
_entity_poly.type
_entity_poly.pdbx_seq_one_letter_code
_entity_poly.pdbx_strand_id
1 'polypeptide(L)'
;MNKFQNNILQALGEITSMRTLNLSFNNFGGSFPVKASFEKISSLKKLEVLDLSHNAFQTNIPQYLGEITSLSTLNLSFNGFEGPFPIKGT
;
A
#
# COMPACT_ATOMS: atom_id res chain seq x y z
N MET A 1 -10.54 3.43 16.37
CA MET A 1 -10.48 2.21 15.52
C MET A 1 -11.25 2.49 14.23
N ASN A 2 -10.57 2.95 13.18
CA ASN A 2 -11.23 3.26 11.91
C ASN A 2 -11.55 1.95 11.20
N LYS A 3 -12.84 1.69 10.99
CA LYS A 3 -13.35 0.51 10.28
C LYS A 3 -13.13 0.69 8.77
N PHE A 4 -11.88 0.68 8.32
CA PHE A 4 -11.49 0.68 6.90
C PHE A 4 -11.83 -0.67 6.23
N GLN A 5 -13.09 -1.08 6.33
CA GLN A 5 -13.58 -2.36 5.84
C GLN A 5 -13.93 -2.22 4.36
N ASN A 6 -13.08 -2.80 3.51
CA ASN A 6 -13.24 -3.14 2.08
C ASN A 6 -13.73 -2.08 1.06
N ASN A 7 -14.75 -1.27 1.37
CA ASN A 7 -15.40 -0.39 0.39
C ASN A 7 -14.51 0.78 -0.04
N ILE A 8 -13.69 1.30 0.86
CA ILE A 8 -12.79 2.41 0.54
C ILE A 8 -11.65 1.97 -0.39
N LEU A 9 -11.17 0.72 -0.25
CA LEU A 9 -10.12 0.19 -1.11
C LEU A 9 -10.63 0.00 -2.54
N GLN A 10 -11.87 -0.47 -2.72
CA GLN A 10 -12.49 -0.53 -4.04
C GLN A 10 -12.53 0.86 -4.70
N ALA A 11 -13.02 1.86 -3.97
CA ALA A 11 -13.09 3.23 -4.48
C ALA A 11 -11.71 3.81 -4.82
N LEU A 12 -10.66 3.47 -4.06
CA LEU A 12 -9.30 3.95 -4.33
C LEU A 12 -8.84 3.55 -5.73
N GLY A 13 -9.02 2.29 -6.14
CA GLY A 13 -8.55 1.84 -7.46
C GLY A 13 -9.28 2.46 -8.66
N GLU A 14 -10.43 3.12 -8.44
CA GLU A 14 -11.15 3.85 -9.47
C GLU A 14 -10.57 5.26 -9.70
N ILE A 15 -9.81 5.79 -8.73
CA ILE A 15 -9.17 7.12 -8.82
C ILE A 15 -7.85 7.00 -9.60
N THR A 16 -7.96 6.70 -10.89
CA THR A 16 -6.81 6.46 -11.78
C THR A 16 -5.89 7.67 -11.97
N SER A 17 -6.31 8.86 -11.55
CA SER A 17 -5.53 10.10 -11.55
C SER A 17 -4.69 10.32 -10.29
N MET A 18 -4.82 9.47 -9.27
CA MET A 18 -4.13 9.63 -7.99
C MET A 18 -2.61 9.57 -8.15
N ARG A 19 -1.92 10.58 -7.60
CA ARG A 19 -0.45 10.68 -7.57
C ARG A 19 0.13 10.49 -6.18
N THR A 20 -0.63 10.80 -5.14
CA THR A 20 -0.20 10.70 -3.74
C THR A 20 -1.27 9.99 -2.94
N LEU A 21 -0.87 8.93 -2.24
CA LEU A 21 -1.70 8.22 -1.28
C LEU A 21 -0.97 8.21 0.06
N ASN A 22 -1.47 9.00 0.99
CA ASN A 22 -0.98 9.02 2.36
C ASN A 22 -1.97 8.25 3.27
N LEU A 23 -1.48 7.14 3.81
CA LEU A 23 -2.16 6.25 4.74
C LEU A 23 -1.38 6.11 6.06
N SER A 24 -0.44 7.02 6.33
CA SER A 24 0.36 6.99 7.55
C SER A 24 -0.46 7.30 8.80
N PHE A 25 0.07 6.93 9.96
CA PHE A 25 -0.59 7.12 11.27
C PHE A 25 -1.99 6.51 11.35
N ASN A 26 -2.16 5.35 10.72
CA ASN A 26 -3.34 4.54 10.88
C ASN A 26 -3.01 3.32 11.75
N ASN A 27 -4.02 2.49 12.05
CA ASN A 27 -3.82 1.25 12.79
C ASN A 27 -3.98 0.04 11.86
N PHE A 28 -3.44 0.12 10.64
CA PHE A 28 -3.50 -0.97 9.68
C PHE A 28 -2.56 -2.11 10.10
N GLY A 29 -3.11 -3.30 10.29
CA GLY A 29 -2.42 -4.47 10.84
C GLY A 29 -3.42 -5.59 11.18
N GLY A 30 -2.96 -6.72 11.71
CA GLY A 30 -3.81 -7.84 12.14
C GLY A 30 -4.70 -8.38 11.01
N SER A 31 -6.03 -8.21 11.11
CA SER A 31 -7.01 -8.67 10.12
C SER A 31 -7.14 -7.78 8.87
N PHE A 32 -6.19 -6.86 8.64
CA PHE A 32 -6.19 -6.04 7.45
C PHE A 32 -6.02 -6.92 6.20
N PRO A 33 -6.83 -6.74 5.13
CA PRO A 33 -6.77 -7.58 3.93
C PRO A 33 -5.57 -7.19 3.04
N VAL A 34 -4.35 -7.44 3.51
CA VAL A 34 -3.09 -7.02 2.87
C VAL A 34 -3.08 -7.38 1.38
N LYS A 35 -3.31 -8.65 1.03
CA LYS A 35 -3.23 -9.09 -0.37
C LYS A 35 -4.14 -8.28 -1.31
N ALA A 36 -5.44 -8.23 -1.01
CA ALA A 36 -6.42 -7.53 -1.84
C ALA A 36 -6.22 -6.00 -1.85
N SER A 37 -5.76 -5.43 -0.73
CA SER A 37 -5.50 -3.98 -0.63
C SER A 37 -4.34 -3.56 -1.50
N PHE A 38 -3.21 -4.27 -1.41
CA PHE A 38 -2.02 -3.93 -2.17
C PHE A 38 -2.17 -4.26 -3.67
N GLU A 39 -2.95 -5.28 -4.04
CA GLU A 39 -3.37 -5.52 -5.43
C GLU A 39 -4.16 -4.34 -6.01
N LYS A 40 -5.05 -3.75 -5.21
CA LYS A 40 -5.83 -2.60 -5.64
C LYS A 40 -5.00 -1.33 -5.70
N ILE A 41 -4.08 -1.12 -4.75
CA ILE A 41 -3.14 0.01 -4.80
C ILE A 41 -2.23 -0.11 -6.02
N SER A 42 -1.84 -1.32 -6.44
CA SER A 42 -1.01 -1.51 -7.65
C SER A 42 -1.74 -1.27 -8.98
N SER A 43 -3.07 -1.13 -8.97
CA SER A 43 -3.83 -0.68 -10.14
C SER A 43 -3.72 0.83 -10.36
N LEU A 44 -3.23 1.61 -9.39
CA LEU A 44 -3.05 3.06 -9.50
C LEU A 44 -1.81 3.40 -10.33
N LYS A 45 -1.97 3.42 -11.66
CA LYS A 45 -0.84 3.57 -12.60
C LYS A 45 -0.13 4.93 -12.55
N LYS A 46 -0.73 5.95 -11.94
CA LYS A 46 -0.13 7.30 -11.79
C LYS A 46 0.38 7.58 -10.37
N LEU A 47 0.40 6.58 -9.49
CA LEU A 47 0.80 6.75 -8.10
C LEU A 47 2.31 6.97 -7.99
N GLU A 48 2.71 8.14 -7.53
CA GLU A 48 4.11 8.55 -7.40
C GLU A 48 4.58 8.48 -5.95
N VAL A 49 3.69 8.74 -4.99
CA VAL A 49 4.00 8.75 -3.56
C VAL A 49 3.03 7.84 -2.81
N LEU A 50 3.57 6.86 -2.09
CA LEU A 50 2.83 6.03 -1.15
C LEU A 50 3.47 6.09 0.23
N ASP A 51 2.73 6.63 1.20
CA ASP A 51 3.14 6.65 2.61
C ASP A 51 2.25 5.73 3.44
N LEU A 52 2.85 4.68 3.99
CA LEU A 52 2.22 3.70 4.88
C LEU A 52 2.84 3.75 6.29
N SER A 53 3.66 4.75 6.58
CA SER A 53 4.42 4.81 7.82
C SER A 53 3.53 4.88 9.06
N HIS A 54 4.07 4.50 10.22
CA HIS A 54 3.34 4.54 11.49
C HIS A 54 2.01 3.78 11.42
N ASN A 55 2.08 2.50 11.03
CA ASN A 55 0.98 1.56 11.08
C ASN A 55 1.39 0.33 11.91
N ALA A 56 0.53 -0.69 11.95
CA ALA A 56 0.74 -1.92 12.70
C ALA A 56 0.92 -3.14 11.77
N PHE A 57 1.46 -2.95 10.56
CA PHE A 57 1.70 -4.05 9.64
C PHE A 57 2.78 -4.99 10.22
N GLN A 58 2.53 -6.30 10.23
CA GLN A 58 3.45 -7.33 10.71
C GLN A 58 3.49 -8.48 9.69
N THR A 59 4.02 -8.21 8.50
CA THR A 59 3.95 -9.10 7.34
C THR A 59 5.14 -8.85 6.41
N ASN A 60 5.42 -9.78 5.51
CA ASN A 60 6.37 -9.52 4.42
C ASN A 60 5.87 -8.39 3.50
N ILE A 61 6.80 -7.69 2.86
CA ILE A 61 6.52 -6.68 1.83
C ILE A 61 5.70 -7.34 0.69
N PRO A 62 4.46 -6.88 0.41
CA PRO A 62 3.61 -7.50 -0.59
C PRO A 62 4.18 -7.35 -2.00
N GLN A 63 4.22 -8.45 -2.78
CA GLN A 63 4.76 -8.46 -4.14
C GLN A 63 4.17 -7.39 -5.08
N TYR A 64 2.91 -7.01 -4.84
CA TYR A 64 2.20 -5.99 -5.62
C TYR A 64 2.85 -4.60 -5.58
N LEU A 65 3.64 -4.29 -4.54
CA LEU A 65 4.40 -3.03 -4.48
C LEU A 65 5.43 -2.94 -5.61
N GLY A 66 5.97 -4.08 -6.07
CA GLY A 66 6.85 -4.13 -7.22
C GLY A 66 6.17 -3.87 -8.57
N GLU A 67 4.83 -3.84 -8.59
CA GLU A 67 4.05 -3.61 -9.82
C GLU A 67 3.69 -2.13 -10.02
N ILE A 68 3.98 -1.28 -9.03
CA ILE A 68 3.68 0.15 -9.07
C ILE A 68 4.86 0.89 -9.68
N THR A 69 5.02 0.74 -10.99
CA THR A 69 6.18 1.27 -11.74
C THR A 69 6.30 2.80 -11.75
N SER A 70 5.25 3.51 -11.32
CA SER A 70 5.25 4.98 -11.21
C SER A 70 5.72 5.52 -9.86
N LEU A 71 5.93 4.66 -8.85
CA LEU A 71 6.37 5.12 -7.52
C LEU A 71 7.77 5.74 -7.60
N SER A 72 7.88 6.98 -7.13
CA SER A 72 9.14 7.68 -6.87
C SER A 72 9.46 7.74 -5.39
N THR A 73 8.44 7.65 -4.52
CA THR A 73 8.59 7.70 -3.06
C THR A 73 7.72 6.64 -2.41
N LEU A 74 8.35 5.78 -1.60
CA LEU A 74 7.69 4.78 -0.78
C LEU A 74 8.18 4.88 0.66
N ASN A 75 7.27 5.11 1.60
CA ASN A 75 7.59 5.13 3.02
C ASN A 75 6.88 3.99 3.76
N LEU A 76 7.66 3.02 4.24
CA LEU A 76 7.19 1.87 5.02
C LEU A 76 7.64 1.93 6.49
N SER A 77 8.29 3.02 6.91
CA SER A 77 8.89 3.15 8.25
C SER A 77 7.87 3.01 9.38
N PHE A 78 8.33 2.68 10.59
CA PHE A 78 7.46 2.50 11.76
C PHE A 78 6.32 1.50 11.50
N ASN A 79 6.69 0.35 10.93
CA ASN A 79 5.90 -0.87 10.77
C ASN A 79 6.82 -2.08 11.03
N GLY A 80 6.25 -3.28 11.08
CA GLY A 80 6.95 -4.56 11.08
C GLY A 80 6.93 -5.23 9.70
N PHE A 81 7.23 -4.50 8.63
CA PHE A 81 7.42 -5.12 7.31
C PHE A 81 8.74 -5.88 7.25
N GLU A 82 8.71 -7.11 6.74
CA GLU A 82 9.88 -7.98 6.64
C GLU A 82 10.08 -8.52 5.20
N GLY A 83 11.20 -9.22 4.99
CA GLY A 83 11.52 -9.86 3.71
C GLY A 83 12.08 -8.91 2.65
N PRO A 84 12.43 -9.46 1.47
CA PRO A 84 13.03 -8.68 0.40
C PRO A 84 12.01 -7.74 -0.24
N PHE A 85 12.50 -6.62 -0.76
CA PHE A 85 11.68 -5.77 -1.60
C PHE A 85 11.34 -6.50 -2.93
N PRO A 86 10.08 -6.56 -3.36
CA PRO A 86 9.71 -7.22 -4.60
C PRO A 86 10.10 -6.32 -5.78
N ILE A 87 11.21 -6.66 -6.44
CA ILE A 87 11.64 -6.01 -7.67
C ILE A 87 11.07 -6.82 -8.83
N LYS A 88 10.18 -6.23 -9.64
CA LYS A 88 9.96 -6.75 -10.99
C LYS A 88 11.19 -6.34 -11.80
N GLY A 89 12.03 -7.31 -12.13
CA GLY A 89 13.09 -7.10 -13.12
C GLY A 89 12.49 -6.52 -14.38
N THR A 90 13.06 -5.41 -14.83
CA THR A 90 12.71 -4.70 -16.06
C THR A 90 12.88 -5.59 -17.28
#